data_AF-A0A831YHR1-F1
#
_entry.id   AF-A0A831YHR1-F1
#
_cell.length_a   1.000
_cell.length_b   1.000
_cell.length_c   1.000
_cell.angle_alpha   90.00
_cell.angle_beta   90.00
_cell.angle_gamma   90.00
#
_symmetry.space_group_name_H-M   'P 1'
#
loop_
_entity.id
_entity.type
_entity.pdbx_description
1 polymer ?
#
loop_
_entity_poly.entity_id
_entity_poly.type
_entity_poly.pdbx_seq_one_letter_code
_entity_poly.pdbx_strand_id
1 'polypeptide(L)' 'MVEVYVAKDGSEACLSLNPPKAFCARDGAVKETKLELEFSRYETYGDKIREVYRPKGLLAFTTVAREYVRLI' A
#
# COMPACT_ATOMS: atom_id res chain seq x y z
N MET A 1 13.40 9.11 -0.73
CA MET A 1 13.20 7.98 0.21
C MET A 1 12.22 7.05 -0.46
N VAL A 2 12.55 5.77 -0.61
CA VAL A 2 11.65 4.80 -1.27
C VAL A 2 10.68 4.26 -0.23
N GLU A 3 9.39 4.25 -0.54
CA GLU A 3 8.39 3.61 0.30
C GLU A 3 7.84 2.39 -0.42
N VAL A 4 7.71 1.28 0.31
CA VAL A 4 7.15 0.04 -0.22
C VAL A 4 5.89 -0.28 0.58
N TYR A 5 4.78 -0.49 -0.13
CA TYR A 5 3.49 -0.82 0.45
C TYR A 5 3.03 -2.17 -0.10
N VAL A 6 2.55 -3.04 0.77
CA VAL A 6 1.98 -4.33 0.37
C VAL A 6 0.56 -4.42 0.87
N ALA A 7 -0.38 -4.75 -0.01
CA ALA A 7 -1.75 -5.03 0.38
C ALA A 7 -1.78 -6.18 1.39
N LYS A 8 -2.54 -6.04 2.47
CA LYS A 8 -2.57 -7.04 3.55
C LYS A 8 -3.08 -8.41 3.08
N ASP A 9 -3.89 -8.44 2.03
CA ASP A 9 -4.38 -9.64 1.36
C ASP A 9 -3.39 -10.24 0.34
N GLY A 10 -2.23 -9.60 0.13
CA GLY A 10 -1.21 -10.02 -0.83
C GLY A 10 -1.58 -9.79 -2.30
N SER A 11 -2.70 -9.13 -2.60
CA SER A 11 -3.17 -8.92 -3.97
C SER A 11 -2.33 -7.93 -4.77
N GLU A 12 -1.59 -7.06 -4.09
CA GLU A 12 -0.86 -5.97 -4.71
C GLU A 12 0.37 -5.56 -3.89
N ALA A 13 1.44 -5.16 -4.59
CA ALA A 13 2.59 -4.51 -3.99
C ALA A 13 2.91 -3.22 -4.76
N CYS A 14 3.18 -2.14 -4.05
CA CYS A 14 3.43 -0.82 -4.61
C CYS A 14 4.75 -0.23 -4.12
N LEU A 15 5.45 0.43 -5.02
CA LEU A 15 6.68 1.16 -4.73
C LEU A 15 6.50 2.64 -5.07
N SER A 16 6.66 3.51 -4.08
CA SER A 16 6.53 4.95 -4.20
C SER A 16 7.91 5.61 -4.10
N LEU A 17 8.34 6.24 -5.20
CA LEU A 17 9.58 7.02 -5.26
C LEU A 17 9.34 8.49 -4.91
N ASN A 18 8.12 8.98 -5.16
CA ASN A 18 7.69 10.35 -4.91
C ASN A 18 6.17 10.36 -4.63
N PRO A 19 5.75 10.19 -3.37
CA PRO A 19 4.34 10.12 -3.01
C PRO A 19 3.53 11.33 -3.55
N PRO A 20 2.28 11.12 -4.02
CA PRO A 20 1.53 9.86 -4.00
C PRO A 20 1.75 8.98 -5.25
N LYS A 21 2.72 9.29 -6.12
CA LYS A 21 2.96 8.52 -7.35
C LYS A 21 3.70 7.23 -7.04
N ALA A 22 3.07 6.10 -7.35
CA ALA A 22 3.59 4.77 -7.09
C ALA A 22 3.49 3.86 -8.31
N PHE A 23 4.37 2.88 -8.40
CA PHE A 23 4.27 1.76 -9.33
C PHE A 23 3.73 0.55 -8.58
N CYS A 24 2.55 0.08 -8.96
CA CYS A 24 1.90 -1.06 -8.32
C CYS A 24 1.91 -2.27 -9.24
N ALA A 25 2.26 -3.42 -8.67
CA ALA A 25 2.26 -4.72 -9.30
C ALA A 25 1.07 -5.55 -8.81
N ARG A 26 0.30 -6.10 -9.75
CA ARG A 26 -0.83 -6.99 -9.51
C ARG A 26 -0.88 -8.01 -10.65
N ASP A 27 -1.03 -9.30 -10.32
CA ASP A 27 -1.18 -10.39 -11.29
C ASP A 27 -0.10 -10.40 -12.41
N GLY A 28 1.15 -10.06 -12.06
CA GLY A 28 2.27 -10.01 -13.01
C GLY A 28 2.30 -8.76 -13.93
N ALA A 29 1.33 -7.87 -13.82
CA ALA A 29 1.33 -6.58 -14.51
C ALA A 29 1.78 -5.45 -13.57
N VAL A 30 2.51 -4.47 -14.10
CA VAL A 30 2.93 -3.27 -13.36
C VAL A 30 2.32 -2.04 -14.01
N LYS A 31 1.75 -1.15 -13.20
CA LYS A 31 1.21 0.14 -13.65
C LYS A 31 1.60 1.27 -12.71
N GLU A 32 1.81 2.43 -13.29
CA GLU A 32 1.87 3.67 -12.53
C GLU A 32 0.46 4.05 -12.05
N THR A 33 0.34 4.38 -10.77
CA THR A 33 -0.91 4.81 -10.16
C THR A 33 -0.68 5.90 -9.13
N LYS A 34 -1.74 6.64 -8.82
CA LYS A 34 -1.77 7.57 -7.70
C LYS A 34 -2.24 6.81 -6.46
N LEU A 35 -1.30 6.46 -5.58
CA LEU A 35 -1.56 5.72 -4.35
C LEU A 35 -1.71 6.71 -3.18
N GLU A 36 -2.96 7.08 -2.89
CA GLU A 36 -3.30 7.93 -1.75
C GLU A 36 -3.67 7.06 -0.55
N LEU A 37 -2.82 7.10 0.48
CA LEU A 37 -2.96 6.31 1.69
C LEU A 37 -3.07 7.22 2.91
N GLU A 38 -3.94 6.84 3.85
CA GLU A 38 -3.99 7.44 5.17
C GLU A 38 -3.53 6.44 6.23
N PHE A 39 -2.74 6.91 7.18
CA PHE A 39 -2.33 6.09 8.32
C PHE A 39 -3.57 5.63 9.09
N SER A 40 -3.65 4.34 9.39
CA SER A 40 -4.71 3.77 10.21
C SER A 40 -4.24 3.46 11.62
N ARG A 41 -3.21 2.62 11.76
CA ARG A 41 -2.77 2.07 13.05
C ARG A 41 -1.42 1.38 12.93
N TYR A 42 -0.81 1.10 14.08
CA TYR A 42 0.25 0.11 14.19
C TYR A 42 -0.33 -1.28 14.46
N GLU A 43 0.25 -2.30 13.85
CA GLU A 43 -0.05 -3.71 14.13
C GLU A 43 1.23 -4.48 14.48
N THR A 44 1.11 -5.47 15.36
CA THR A 44 2.19 -6.42 15.65
C THR A 44 2.17 -7.56 14.63
N TYR A 45 3.35 -7.91 14.11
CA TYR A 45 3.55 -9.05 13.23
C TYR A 45 4.80 -9.81 13.67
N GLY A 46 4.60 -10.90 14.38
CA GLY A 46 5.66 -11.53 15.17
C GLY A 46 6.22 -10.52 16.18
N ASP A 47 7.54 -10.41 16.22
CA ASP A 47 8.25 -9.48 17.12
C ASP A 47 8.42 -8.06 16.52
N LYS A 48 7.79 -7.79 15.37
CA LYS A 48 7.93 -6.50 14.66
C LYS A 48 6.63 -5.68 14.73
N ILE A 49 6.78 -4.36 14.72
CA ILE A 49 5.67 -3.42 14.56
C ILE A 49 5.61 -3.00 13.08
N ARG A 50 4.39 -2.95 12.53
CA ARG A 50 4.12 -2.55 11.15
C ARG A 50 3.10 -1.42 11.10
N GLU A 51 3.32 -0.47 10.22
CA GLU A 51 2.38 0.61 9.95
C GLU A 51 1.32 0.14 8.95
N VAL A 52 0.05 0.28 9.30
CA VAL A 52 -1.09 -0.03 8.45
C VAL A 52 -1.74 1.23 7.94
N TYR A 53 -2.02 1.25 6.65
CA TYR A 53 -2.60 2.35 5.90
C TYR A 53 -3.87 1.92 5.19
N ARG A 54 -4.76 2.87 4.91
CA ARG A 54 -5.98 2.66 4.13
C ARG A 54 -6.01 3.55 2.90
N PRO A 55 -6.56 3.05 1.77
CA PRO A 55 -6.79 3.89 0.60
C PRO A 55 -7.72 5.06 0.92
N LYS A 56 -7.36 6.25 0.43
CA LYS A 56 -8.12 7.48 0.60
C LYS A 56 -8.88 7.83 -0.69
N GLY A 57 -10.11 8.34 -0.54
CA GLY A 57 -10.90 8.92 -1.65
C GLY A 57 -11.73 7.90 -2.44
N LEU A 58 -12.43 8.37 -3.49
CA LEU A 58 -13.38 7.57 -4.28
C LEU A 58 -12.74 6.36 -5.01
N LEU A 59 -11.45 6.42 -5.31
CA LEU A 59 -10.71 5.31 -5.92
C LEU A 59 -10.44 4.16 -4.92
N ALA A 60 -10.53 4.41 -3.60
CA ALA A 60 -10.44 3.37 -2.57
C ALA A 60 -11.52 2.29 -2.69
N PHE A 61 -12.68 2.63 -3.26
CA PHE A 61 -13.78 1.68 -3.43
C PHE A 61 -13.57 0.71 -4.59
N THR A 62 -12.65 1.03 -5.51
CA THR A 62 -12.36 0.19 -6.69
C THR A 62 -11.10 -0.66 -6.53
N THR A 63 -10.29 -0.41 -5.48
CA THR A 63 -9.13 -1.25 -5.17
C THR A 63 -9.57 -2.54 -4.49
N VAL A 64 -8.96 -3.67 -4.87
CA VAL A 64 -9.18 -4.96 -4.19
C VAL A 64 -8.64 -4.87 -2.76
N ALA A 65 -7.48 -4.24 -2.60
CA ALA A 65 -6.83 -4.04 -1.32
C ALA A 65 -7.51 -2.95 -0.48
N ARG A 66 -7.88 -3.30 0.76
CA ARG A 66 -8.50 -2.39 1.74
C ARG A 66 -7.52 -1.84 2.77
N GLU A 67 -6.43 -2.56 3.01
CA GLU A 67 -5.37 -2.17 3.94
C GLU A 67 -4.01 -2.45 3.30
N TYR A 68 -3.08 -1.54 3.49
CA TYR A 68 -1.69 -1.65 3.05
C TYR A 68 -0.77 -1.61 4.25
N VAL A 69 0.31 -2.36 4.17
CA VAL A 69 1.37 -2.39 5.17
C VAL A 69 2.60 -1.73 4.57
N ARG A 70 3.19 -0.77 5.28
CA ARG A 70 4.49 -0.20 4.88
C ARG A 70 5.62 -1.12 5.30
N LEU A 71 6.47 -1.47 4.34
CA LEU A 71 7.72 -2.19 4.59
C LEU A 71 8.84 -1.16 4.79
N ILE A 72 9.64 -1.38 5.84
CA ILE A 72 10.80 -0.57 6.24
C ILE A 72 12.03 -1.47 6.21
#